data_AF-A0A7C7UAE4-F1
#
_entry.id   AF-A0A7C7UAE4-F1
#
_cell.length_a   1.000
_cell.length_b   1.000
_cell.length_c   1.000
_cell.angle_alpha   90.00
_cell.angle_beta   90.00
_cell.angle_gamma   90.00
#
_symmetry.space_group_name_H-M   'P 1'
#
loop_
_entity.id
_entity.type
_entity.pdbx_description
1 polymer ?
#
loop_
_entity_poly.entity_id
_entity_poly.type
_entity_poly.pdbx_seq_one_letter_code
_entity_poly.pdbx_strand_id
1 'polypeptide(L)'
;MTTQVYSLSVCARATLNMHSLNNEGSEGTQIQTRMVDIVAADGRLYNVNAISGDMFKHIQAEHLYHIARNGSNLPLCAACQVFDANRISADQEYTDQIKGKSDA
;
A
#
# COMPACT_ATOMS: atom_id res chain seq x y z
N MET A 1 13.55 16.70 -25.93
CA MET A 1 13.66 17.29 -24.58
C MET A 1 12.85 16.42 -23.65
N THR A 2 13.44 15.91 -22.57
CA THR A 2 12.72 15.14 -21.55
C THR A 2 12.05 16.12 -20.59
N THR A 3 10.73 16.07 -20.51
CA THR A 3 9.97 16.87 -19.54
C THR A 3 10.28 16.36 -18.14
N GLN A 4 10.82 17.23 -17.28
CA GLN A 4 11.06 16.89 -15.88
C GLN A 4 9.71 16.87 -15.15
N VAL A 5 9.29 15.68 -14.74
CA VAL A 5 8.04 15.49 -13.99
C VAL A 5 8.37 15.54 -12.51
N TYR A 6 7.82 16.53 -11.80
CA TYR A 6 7.97 16.66 -10.36
C TYR A 6 6.93 15.83 -9.58
N SER A 7 5.70 15.77 -10.09
CA SER A 7 4.61 15.01 -9.46
C SER A 7 3.68 14.41 -10.50
N LEU A 8 3.08 13.28 -10.15
CA LEU A 8 2.07 12.58 -10.95
C LEU A 8 0.88 12.24 -10.06
N SER A 9 -0.32 12.56 -10.50
CA SER A 9 -1.57 12.20 -9.83
C SER A 9 -2.49 11.47 -10.79
N VAL A 10 -3.11 10.40 -10.33
CA VAL A 10 -3.98 9.53 -11.14
C VAL A 10 -5.33 9.42 -10.47
N CYS A 11 -6.40 9.66 -11.24
CA CYS A 11 -7.77 9.34 -10.85
C CYS A 11 -8.32 8.36 -11.89
N ALA A 12 -8.84 7.22 -11.43
CA ALA A 12 -9.33 6.17 -12.29
C ALA A 12 -10.62 5.57 -11.73
N ARG A 13 -11.44 5.02 -12.63
CA ARG A 13 -12.60 4.20 -12.29
C ARG A 13 -12.34 2.79 -12.79
N ALA A 14 -12.38 1.82 -11.89
CA ALA A 14 -12.24 0.41 -12.20
C ALA A 14 -13.57 -0.32 -11.97
N THR A 15 -13.80 -1.36 -12.76
CA THR A 15 -14.88 -2.33 -12.52
C THR A 15 -14.26 -3.58 -11.91
N LEU A 16 -14.77 -3.98 -10.75
CA LEU A 16 -14.26 -5.12 -10.00
C LEU A 16 -15.34 -6.19 -9.88
N ASN A 17 -14.92 -7.45 -9.94
CA ASN A 17 -15.81 -8.56 -9.62
C ASN A 17 -16.04 -8.58 -8.10
N MET A 18 -17.29 -8.41 -7.67
CA MET A 18 -17.65 -8.34 -6.26
C MET A 18 -17.35 -9.65 -5.51
N HIS A 19 -17.41 -10.80 -6.20
CA HIS A 19 -16.99 -12.08 -5.63
C HIS A 19 -15.48 -12.09 -5.31
N SER A 20 -14.66 -11.42 -6.12
CA SER A 20 -13.21 -11.31 -5.89
C SER A 20 -12.88 -10.33 -4.78
N LEU A 21 -13.59 -9.21 -4.69
CA LEU A 21 -13.38 -8.19 -3.65
C LEU A 21 -13.67 -8.75 -2.26
N ASN A 22 -14.73 -9.53 -2.12
CA ASN A 22 -15.11 -10.18 -0.87
C ASN A 22 -14.11 -11.23 -0.38
N ASN A 23 -13.06 -11.49 -1.17
CA ASN A 23 -12.04 -12.48 -0.91
C ASN A 23 -10.62 -11.86 -0.82
N GLU A 24 -10.50 -10.53 -0.76
CA GLU A 24 -9.22 -9.82 -0.54
C GLU A 24 -8.72 -10.11 0.89
N GLY A 25 -7.95 -11.19 1.02
CA GLY A 25 -7.25 -11.61 2.23
C GLY A 25 -7.42 -13.07 2.65
N SER A 26 -8.19 -13.91 1.93
CA SER A 26 -8.71 -15.19 2.46
C SER A 26 -7.60 -16.16 2.89
N GLU A 27 -7.32 -16.23 4.19
CA GLU A 27 -6.74 -17.39 4.85
C GLU A 27 -7.74 -17.90 5.89
N GLY A 28 -8.47 -18.98 5.57
CA GLY A 28 -9.47 -19.59 6.45
C GLY A 28 -10.90 -19.05 6.30
N THR A 29 -11.70 -19.11 7.37
CA THR A 29 -13.18 -19.12 7.29
C THR A 29 -13.91 -17.80 7.50
N GLN A 30 -13.24 -16.64 7.65
CA GLN A 30 -13.96 -15.36 7.68
C GLN A 30 -13.05 -14.20 7.32
N ILE A 31 -13.43 -13.46 6.29
CA ILE A 31 -12.90 -12.12 6.03
C ILE A 31 -14.04 -11.18 5.76
N GLN A 32 -14.00 -10.05 6.44
CA GLN A 32 -14.87 -8.93 6.19
C GLN A 32 -14.07 -7.95 5.32
N THR A 33 -14.53 -7.72 4.09
CA THR A 33 -14.08 -6.56 3.30
C THR A 33 -14.19 -5.30 4.14
N ARG A 34 -13.24 -4.38 4.02
CA ARG A 34 -13.37 -3.09 4.71
C ARG A 34 -14.64 -2.40 4.21
N MET A 35 -15.52 -2.06 5.15
CA MET A 35 -16.76 -1.35 4.86
C MET A 35 -16.58 0.12 5.19
N VAL A 36 -17.17 0.98 4.38
CA VAL A 36 -17.22 2.42 4.64
C VAL A 36 -18.65 2.90 4.50
N ASP A 37 -18.99 3.89 5.32
CA ASP A 37 -20.26 4.58 5.20
C ASP A 37 -20.12 5.73 4.19
N ILE A 38 -21.01 5.76 3.20
CA ILE A 38 -21.10 6.83 2.23
C ILE A 38 -22.46 7.50 2.33
N VAL A 39 -22.50 8.82 2.12
CA VAL A 39 -23.75 9.54 1.90
C VAL A 39 -23.99 9.60 0.40
N ALA A 40 -25.05 8.95 -0.07
CA ALA A 40 -25.39 8.97 -1.49
C ALA A 40 -26.13 10.26 -1.88
N ALA A 41 -26.39 10.42 -3.18
CA ALA A 41 -27.03 11.63 -3.73
C ALA A 41 -28.46 11.86 -3.20
N ASP A 42 -29.12 10.82 -2.68
CA ASP A 42 -30.43 10.90 -2.03
C ASP A 42 -30.36 11.36 -0.56
N GLY A 43 -29.16 11.66 -0.05
CA GLY A 43 -28.91 12.11 1.31
C GLY A 43 -28.92 10.98 2.35
N ARG A 44 -28.99 9.71 1.94
CA ARG A 44 -29.03 8.56 2.86
C ARG A 44 -27.64 7.95 3.03
N LEU A 45 -27.41 7.36 4.22
CA LEU A 45 -26.21 6.59 4.54
C LEU A 45 -26.31 5.17 4.00
N TYR A 46 -25.25 4.72 3.34
CA TYR A 46 -25.07 3.36 2.86
C TYR A 46 -23.75 2.81 3.34
N ASN A 47 -23.77 1.58 3.84
CA ASN A 47 -22.57 0.82 4.15
C ASN A 47 -22.17 -0.01 2.93
N VAL A 48 -20.98 0.24 2.36
CA VAL A 48 -20.51 -0.39 1.12
C VAL A 48 -19.09 -0.91 1.24
N ASN A 49 -18.74 -1.89 0.41
CA ASN A 49 -17.39 -2.46 0.35
C ASN A 49 -16.41 -1.43 -0.21
N ALA A 50 -15.21 -1.39 0.36
CA ALA A 50 -14.11 -0.55 -0.09
C ALA A 50 -12.77 -1.28 0.02
N ILE A 51 -11.85 -0.89 -0.87
CA ILE A 51 -10.44 -1.24 -0.77
C ILE A 51 -9.74 -0.11 -0.03
N SER A 52 -8.95 -0.42 1.00
CA SER A 52 -8.23 0.62 1.74
C SER A 52 -7.08 1.20 0.90
N GLY A 53 -6.73 2.46 1.18
CA GLY A 53 -5.53 3.07 0.59
C GLY A 53 -4.26 2.32 0.97
N ASP A 54 -4.21 1.72 2.17
CA ASP A 54 -3.08 0.88 2.60
C ASP A 54 -2.94 -0.38 1.73
N MET A 55 -4.05 -0.96 1.27
CA MET A 55 -4.00 -2.11 0.37
C MET A 55 -3.47 -1.72 -1.01
N PHE A 56 -3.94 -0.61 -1.57
CA PHE A 56 -3.35 -0.08 -2.80
C PHE A 56 -1.85 0.22 -2.66
N LYS A 57 -1.44 0.80 -1.52
CA LYS A 57 -0.03 1.03 -1.21
C LYS A 57 0.75 -0.27 -1.12
N HIS A 58 0.18 -1.32 -0.52
CA HIS A 58 0.82 -2.63 -0.42
C HIS A 58 1.04 -3.27 -1.80
N ILE A 59 -0.02 -3.35 -2.62
CA ILE A 59 0.05 -3.88 -4.00
C ILE A 59 1.08 -3.12 -4.82
N GLN A 60 1.06 -1.78 -4.75
CA GLN A 60 2.04 -0.95 -5.44
C GLN A 60 3.47 -1.23 -4.94
N ALA A 61 3.67 -1.28 -3.63
CA ALA A 61 4.99 -1.50 -3.03
C ALA A 61 5.54 -2.88 -3.38
N GLU A 62 4.71 -3.93 -3.41
CA GLU A 62 5.10 -5.28 -3.83
C GLU A 62 5.58 -5.31 -5.28
N HIS A 63 4.81 -4.69 -6.17
CA HIS A 63 5.18 -4.59 -7.58
C HIS A 63 6.52 -3.87 -7.77
N LEU A 64 6.71 -2.73 -7.08
CA LEU A 64 7.97 -1.98 -7.13
C LEU A 64 9.14 -2.74 -6.50
N TYR A 65 8.90 -3.48 -5.41
CA TYR A 65 9.89 -4.35 -4.79
C TYR A 65 10.41 -5.40 -5.78
N HIS A 66 9.52 -6.07 -6.53
CA HIS A 66 9.93 -7.04 -7.54
C HIS A 66 10.75 -6.40 -8.67
N ILE A 67 10.38 -5.20 -9.13
CA ILE A 67 11.17 -4.46 -10.12
C ILE A 67 12.56 -4.11 -9.57
N ALA A 68 12.63 -3.64 -8.33
CA ALA A 68 13.87 -3.25 -7.68
C ALA A 68 14.83 -4.44 -7.50
N ARG A 69 14.32 -5.60 -7.04
CA ARG A 69 15.10 -6.81 -6.81
C ARG A 69 15.50 -7.54 -8.09
N ASN A 70 14.59 -7.66 -9.06
CA ASN A 70 14.79 -8.54 -10.21
C ASN A 70 15.22 -7.80 -11.48
N GLY A 71 14.93 -6.51 -11.60
CA GLY A 71 15.18 -5.75 -12.83
C GLY A 71 16.38 -4.81 -12.73
N SER A 72 16.46 -4.04 -11.64
CA SER A 72 17.27 -2.80 -11.60
C SER A 72 18.42 -2.83 -10.57
N ASN A 73 18.53 -3.89 -9.77
CA ASN A 73 19.47 -4.04 -8.65
C ASN A 73 19.59 -2.76 -7.80
N LEU A 74 18.45 -2.15 -7.47
CA LEU A 74 18.43 -0.91 -6.70
C LEU A 74 18.97 -1.17 -5.28
N PRO A 75 19.71 -0.22 -4.68
CA PRO A 75 20.12 -0.34 -3.30
C PRO A 75 18.90 -0.29 -2.40
N LEU A 76 18.60 -1.42 -1.75
CA LEU A 76 17.49 -1.56 -0.83
C LEU A 76 18.01 -1.75 0.60
N CYS A 77 17.33 -1.10 1.54
CA CYS A 77 17.52 -1.27 2.98
C CYS A 77 17.31 -2.74 3.39
N ALA A 78 17.84 -3.19 4.53
CA ALA A 78 17.81 -4.61 4.91
C ALA A 78 16.37 -5.14 5.02
N ALA A 79 15.49 -4.37 5.67
CA ALA A 79 14.06 -4.69 5.79
C ALA A 79 13.34 -4.69 4.43
N CYS A 80 13.73 -3.79 3.54
CA CYS A 80 13.17 -3.65 2.20
C CYS A 80 13.50 -4.86 1.31
N GLN A 81 14.67 -5.48 1.52
CA GLN A 81 15.12 -6.66 0.74
C GLN A 81 14.30 -7.91 1.01
N VAL A 82 13.67 -8.01 2.18
CA VAL A 82 12.80 -9.15 2.57
C VAL A 82 11.31 -8.79 2.51
N PHE A 83 10.99 -7.62 1.94
CA PHE A 83 9.63 -7.09 1.84
C PHE A 83 8.90 -6.99 3.19
N ASP A 84 9.62 -6.62 4.26
CA ASP A 84 9.02 -6.42 5.58
C ASP A 84 8.03 -5.23 5.56
N ALA A 85 6.88 -5.37 6.20
CA ALA A 85 5.94 -4.26 6.35
C ALA A 85 6.50 -3.14 7.23
N ASN A 86 7.34 -3.49 8.21
CA ASN A 86 8.02 -2.60 9.14
C ASN A 86 9.37 -2.10 8.60
N ARG A 87 9.35 -1.48 7.41
CA ARG A 87 10.57 -1.10 6.66
C ARG A 87 11.52 -0.16 7.40
N ILE A 88 11.01 0.61 8.37
CA ILE A 88 11.80 1.59 9.12
C ILE A 88 12.46 0.92 10.32
N SER A 89 11.70 0.22 11.16
CA SER A 89 12.23 -0.31 12.42
C SER A 89 12.87 -1.69 12.30
N ALA A 90 12.60 -2.44 11.23
CA ALA A 90 13.30 -3.70 10.96
C ALA A 90 14.70 -3.48 10.35
N ASP A 91 15.08 -2.23 10.07
CA ASP A 91 16.42 -1.87 9.62
C ASP A 91 17.30 -1.45 10.81
N GLN A 92 18.20 -2.34 11.21
CA GLN A 92 19.11 -2.09 12.33
C GLN A 92 20.10 -0.97 12.03
N GLU A 93 20.57 -0.84 10.79
CA GLU A 93 21.49 0.22 10.39
C GLU A 93 20.82 1.59 10.57
N TYR A 94 19.58 1.71 10.11
CA TYR A 94 18.78 2.92 10.34
C TYR A 94 18.57 3.20 11.83
N THR A 95 18.20 2.17 12.60
CA THR A 95 17.95 2.28 14.05
C THR A 95 19.19 2.78 14.80
N ASP A 96 20.37 2.27 14.44
CA ASP A 96 21.64 2.71 15.02
C ASP A 96 21.98 4.16 14.63
N GLN A 97 21.70 4.57 13.38
CA GLN A 97 21.93 5.94 12.91
C GLN A 97 21.07 6.99 13.61
N ILE A 98 19.87 6.61 14.09
CA ILE A 98 18.96 7.52 14.82
C ILE A 98 19.10 7.43 16.33
N LYS A 99 19.91 6.52 16.85
CA LYS A 99 20.07 6.33 18.29
C LYS A 99 20.54 7.62 18.98
N GLY A 100 19.78 8.07 19.97
CA GLY A 100 20.08 9.31 20.71
C GLY A 100 19.74 10.60 19.96
N LYS A 101 19.16 10.52 18.75
CA LYS A 101 18.56 11.67 18.07
C LYS A 101 17.13 11.84 18.57
N SER A 102 16.73 13.10 18.73
CA SER A 102 15.38 13.51 19.15
C SER A 102 14.68 14.13 17.94
N ASP A 103 13.40 13.81 17.76
CA ASP A 103 12.52 14.46 16.79
C ASP A 103 12.02 15.85 17.28
N ALA A 104 12.40 16.23 18.50
CA ALA A 104 12.12 17.52 19.14
C ALA A 104 13.30 18.49 19.04
#